data_AF-A0A7S0Z2R2-F1
#
_entry.id   AF-A0A7S0Z2R2-F1
#
_cell.length_a   1.000
_cell.length_b   1.000
_cell.length_c   1.000
_cell.angle_alpha   90.00
_cell.angle_beta   90.00
_cell.angle_gamma   90.00
#
_symmetry.space_group_name_H-M   'P 1'
#
loop_
_entity.id
_entity.type
_entity.pdbx_description
1 polymer ?
#
loop_
_entity_poly.entity_id
_entity_poly.type
_entity_poly.pdbx_seq_one_letter_code
_entity_poly.pdbx_strand_id
1 'polypeptide(L)'
;MLGMRRVGWVFTARGRKCILSGGDVKLACELQEGAERRHGFDFARSFVSAVITRNDTTGSVVFEAYQVSDLAQDMHKRGVIKAPAGSNKGYARTTENVLVERKDSQKVDTDFFLNTVPIKTHTSALFGGREGEFPVENRPGAVQNGFEVKHILKCHEEMPFSHALRDFHMLIFLAKHTLDPVHDLPALCRAVVSGEEPPAGHRSIIETLAQQPA
;
A
#
# COMPACT_ATOMS: atom_id res chain seq x y z
N MET A 1 14.07 7.70 1.74
CA MET A 1 15.09 7.75 0.66
C MET A 1 14.47 8.10 -0.68
N LEU A 2 13.35 7.48 -1.08
CA LEU A 2 12.64 7.84 -2.32
C LEU A 2 11.59 8.97 -2.17
N GLY A 3 11.59 9.70 -1.05
CA GLY A 3 10.54 10.69 -0.74
C GLY A 3 9.14 10.13 -0.46
N MET A 4 8.96 8.81 -0.53
CA MET A 4 7.67 8.14 -0.34
C MET A 4 7.35 7.86 1.13
N ARG A 5 6.05 7.79 1.43
CA ARG A 5 5.50 7.39 2.73
C ARG A 5 4.34 6.44 2.52
N ARG A 6 4.07 5.59 3.52
CA ARG A 6 2.87 4.75 3.51
C ARG A 6 1.64 5.63 3.78
N VAL A 7 0.85 5.89 2.73
CA VAL A 7 -0.34 6.76 2.77
C VAL A 7 -1.66 6.02 2.91
N GLY A 8 -1.61 4.68 2.94
CA GLY A 8 -2.83 3.89 3.00
C GLY A 8 -2.58 2.40 2.98
N TRP A 9 -3.62 1.69 2.61
CA TRP A 9 -3.62 0.25 2.35
C TRP A 9 -4.67 -0.09 1.30
N VAL A 10 -4.46 -1.21 0.62
CA VAL A 10 -5.38 -1.76 -0.36
C VAL A 10 -5.57 -3.24 -0.10
N PHE A 11 -6.78 -3.73 -0.31
CA PHE A 11 -7.08 -5.15 -0.19
C PHE A 11 -8.17 -5.60 -1.16
N THR A 12 -8.10 -6.86 -1.56
CA THR A 12 -9.14 -7.50 -2.36
C THR A 12 -10.14 -8.19 -1.45
N ALA A 13 -11.38 -8.28 -1.91
CA ALA A 13 -12.35 -9.16 -1.28
C ALA A 13 -13.32 -9.78 -2.27
N ARG A 14 -13.88 -10.91 -1.82
CA ARG A 14 -14.96 -11.61 -2.51
C ARG A 14 -16.22 -10.74 -2.52
N GLY A 15 -17.18 -11.15 -3.36
CA GLY A 15 -18.52 -10.57 -3.40
C GLY A 15 -19.09 -10.39 -2.00
N ARG A 16 -19.49 -9.16 -1.70
CA ARG A 16 -19.91 -8.72 -0.36
C ARG A 16 -21.14 -7.84 -0.42
N LYS A 17 -21.95 -7.90 0.65
CA LYS A 17 -23.20 -7.10 0.78
C LYS A 17 -22.97 -5.73 1.40
N CYS A 18 -21.73 -5.40 1.71
CA CYS A 18 -21.31 -4.16 2.34
C CYS A 18 -20.02 -3.68 1.67
N ILE A 19 -19.71 -2.40 1.78
CA ILE A 19 -18.46 -1.83 1.24
C ILE A 19 -17.29 -2.31 2.10
N LEU A 20 -17.26 -1.85 3.36
CA LEU A 20 -16.33 -2.31 4.38
C LEU A 20 -17.13 -3.03 5.47
N SER A 21 -16.67 -4.22 5.88
CA SER A 21 -17.26 -4.89 7.04
C SER A 21 -16.83 -4.20 8.33
N GLY A 22 -17.51 -4.48 9.45
CA GLY A 22 -17.08 -3.94 10.75
C GLY A 22 -15.63 -4.28 11.12
N GLY A 23 -15.08 -5.38 10.56
CA GLY A 23 -13.69 -5.78 10.76
C GLY A 23 -12.74 -4.93 9.92
N ASP A 24 -13.14 -4.61 8.69
CA ASP A 24 -12.40 -3.71 7.82
C ASP A 24 -12.38 -2.29 8.39
N VAL A 25 -13.51 -1.80 8.94
CA VAL A 25 -13.58 -0.50 9.63
C VAL A 25 -12.65 -0.46 10.83
N LYS A 26 -12.67 -1.50 11.67
CA LYS A 26 -11.77 -1.59 12.82
C LYS A 26 -10.30 -1.58 12.37
N LEU A 27 -9.94 -2.41 11.38
CA LEU A 27 -8.58 -2.46 10.84
C LEU A 27 -8.16 -1.10 10.25
N ALA A 28 -9.05 -0.42 9.52
CA ALA A 28 -8.78 0.92 9.01
C ALA A 28 -8.48 1.92 10.14
N CYS A 29 -9.25 1.89 11.24
CA CYS A 29 -8.98 2.73 12.41
C CYS A 29 -7.63 2.39 13.08
N GLU A 30 -7.27 1.11 13.21
CA GLU A 30 -5.99 0.66 13.78
C GLU A 30 -4.81 1.13 12.92
N LEU A 31 -4.95 1.04 11.60
CA LEU A 31 -3.92 1.49 10.66
C LEU A 31 -3.79 3.02 10.66
N GLN A 32 -4.89 3.75 10.72
CA GLN A 32 -4.89 5.21 10.82
C GLN A 32 -4.27 5.68 12.15
N GLU A 33 -4.57 5.03 13.27
CA GLU A 33 -3.91 5.30 14.55
C GLU A 33 -2.40 4.99 14.49
N GLY A 34 -2.03 3.92 13.81
CA GLY A 34 -0.62 3.61 13.52
C GLY A 34 0.08 4.70 12.71
N ALA A 35 -0.61 5.28 11.73
CA ALA A 35 -0.11 6.41 10.95
C ALA A 35 0.03 7.68 11.81
N GLU A 36 -0.95 7.95 12.69
CA GLU A 36 -0.95 9.08 13.61
C GLU A 36 0.25 9.04 14.56
N ARG A 37 0.51 7.88 15.17
CA ARG A 37 1.67 7.70 16.07
C ARG A 37 3.01 7.93 15.38
N ARG A 38 3.11 7.66 14.07
CA ARG A 38 4.37 7.78 13.33
C ARG A 38 4.58 9.15 12.69
N HIS A 39 3.50 9.80 12.28
CA HIS A 39 3.57 10.96 11.38
C HIS A 39 2.70 12.14 11.82
N GLY A 40 1.98 12.03 12.94
CA GLY A 40 1.11 13.07 13.47
C GLY A 40 -0.33 13.00 12.95
N PHE A 41 -1.19 13.75 13.63
CA PHE A 41 -2.63 13.78 13.40
C PHE A 41 -3.00 14.22 11.97
N ASP A 42 -2.40 15.30 11.48
CA ASP A 42 -2.72 15.84 10.15
C ASP A 42 -2.41 14.85 9.02
N PHE A 43 -1.31 14.10 9.14
CA PHE A 43 -1.00 13.04 8.19
C PHE A 43 -2.01 11.90 8.28
N ALA A 44 -2.36 11.46 9.49
CA ALA A 44 -3.28 10.34 9.68
C ALA A 44 -4.67 10.59 9.11
N ARG A 45 -5.17 11.84 9.16
CA ARG A 45 -6.43 12.24 8.50
C ARG A 45 -6.41 12.05 6.99
N SER A 46 -5.23 11.94 6.38
CA SER A 46 -5.07 11.65 4.94
C SER A 46 -4.93 10.16 4.62
N PHE A 47 -4.93 9.27 5.62
CA PHE A 47 -4.69 7.84 5.42
C PHE A 47 -5.87 7.14 4.75
N VAL A 48 -5.64 6.48 3.61
CA VAL A 48 -6.71 5.93 2.76
C VAL A 48 -6.81 4.40 2.86
N SER A 49 -8.03 3.90 2.86
CA SER A 49 -8.39 2.49 2.73
C SER A 49 -9.00 2.24 1.36
N ALA A 50 -8.31 1.48 0.51
CA ALA A 50 -8.82 1.09 -0.81
C ALA A 50 -9.27 -0.36 -0.81
N VAL A 51 -10.40 -0.63 -1.46
CA VAL A 51 -10.98 -1.96 -1.58
C VAL A 51 -11.22 -2.30 -3.05
N ILE A 52 -10.82 -3.52 -3.42
CA ILE A 52 -11.09 -4.09 -4.74
C ILE A 52 -12.10 -5.22 -4.56
N THR A 53 -13.27 -5.08 -5.16
CA THR A 53 -14.31 -6.12 -5.14
C THR A 53 -14.71 -6.51 -6.55
N ARG A 54 -15.41 -7.63 -6.67
CA ARG A 54 -16.09 -8.00 -7.90
C ARG A 54 -17.58 -7.78 -7.70
N ASN A 55 -18.22 -7.09 -8.63
CA ASN A 55 -19.67 -7.00 -8.68
C ASN A 55 -20.22 -8.36 -9.10
N ASP A 56 -21.00 -9.00 -8.24
CA ASP A 56 -21.53 -10.34 -8.49
C ASP A 56 -22.57 -10.38 -9.62
N THR A 57 -23.21 -9.24 -9.92
CA THR A 57 -24.24 -9.14 -10.97
C THR A 57 -23.62 -8.92 -12.35
N THR A 58 -22.67 -7.99 -12.46
CA THR A 58 -22.06 -7.61 -13.75
C THR A 58 -20.76 -8.36 -14.02
N GLY A 59 -20.17 -8.99 -12.99
CA GLY A 59 -18.84 -9.59 -13.03
C GLY A 59 -17.69 -8.58 -13.10
N SER A 60 -17.99 -7.28 -13.13
CA SER A 60 -16.98 -6.21 -13.25
C SER A 60 -16.19 -6.03 -11.96
N VAL A 61 -14.92 -5.67 -12.08
CA VAL A 61 -14.08 -5.30 -10.94
C VAL A 61 -14.42 -3.86 -10.54
N VAL A 62 -14.66 -3.65 -9.26
CA VAL A 62 -14.98 -2.35 -8.66
C VAL A 62 -13.84 -1.95 -7.74
N PHE A 63 -13.36 -0.72 -7.91
CA PHE A 63 -12.26 -0.14 -7.13
C PHE A 63 -12.77 1.11 -6.42
N GLU A 64 -12.76 1.09 -5.09
CA GLU A 64 -13.29 2.16 -4.25
C GLU A 64 -12.31 2.53 -3.15
N ALA A 65 -12.33 3.79 -2.72
CA ALA A 65 -11.44 4.31 -1.69
C ALA A 65 -12.22 5.09 -0.64
N TYR A 66 -11.81 4.93 0.62
CA TYR A 66 -12.47 5.51 1.78
C TYR A 66 -11.47 5.98 2.83
N GLN A 67 -11.91 6.94 3.63
CA GLN A 67 -11.32 7.28 4.92
C GLN A 67 -12.32 6.91 6.02
N VAL A 68 -11.83 6.53 7.19
CA VAL A 68 -12.71 6.41 8.36
C VAL A 68 -13.03 7.79 8.90
N SER A 69 -14.25 7.98 9.38
CA SER A 69 -14.70 9.25 9.94
C SER A 69 -14.00 9.56 11.27
N ASP A 70 -13.92 10.85 11.62
CA ASP A 70 -13.36 11.29 12.91
C ASP A 70 -14.10 10.62 14.10
N LEU A 71 -15.41 10.41 13.96
CA LEU A 71 -16.23 9.69 14.94
C LEU A 71 -15.81 8.22 15.06
N ALA A 72 -15.60 7.52 13.93
CA ALA A 72 -15.15 6.14 13.95
C ALA A 72 -13.80 6.01 14.67
N GLN A 73 -12.88 6.95 14.39
CA GLN A 73 -11.56 6.96 15.01
C GLN A 73 -11.64 7.25 16.52
N ASP A 74 -12.48 8.19 16.96
CA ASP A 74 -12.69 8.48 18.38
C ASP A 74 -13.32 7.28 19.11
N MET A 75 -14.34 6.66 18.53
CA MET A 75 -14.95 5.44 19.06
C MET A 75 -13.94 4.29 19.12
N HIS A 76 -13.06 4.16 18.12
CA HIS A 76 -11.98 3.16 18.13
C HIS A 76 -11.00 3.39 19.29
N LYS A 77 -10.48 4.62 19.44
CA LYS A 77 -9.52 4.98 20.49
C LYS A 77 -10.07 4.78 21.91
N ARG A 78 -11.38 4.95 22.08
CA ARG A 78 -12.09 4.67 23.33
C ARG A 78 -12.42 3.19 23.55
N GLY A 79 -12.06 2.32 22.61
CA GLY A 79 -12.36 0.90 22.68
C GLY A 79 -13.83 0.55 22.47
N VAL A 80 -14.63 1.46 21.92
CA VAL A 80 -16.08 1.26 21.73
C VAL A 80 -16.35 0.28 20.60
N ILE A 81 -15.57 0.31 19.52
CA ILE A 81 -15.77 -0.56 18.34
C ILE A 81 -15.21 -1.97 18.61
N LYS A 82 -16.11 -2.97 18.65
CA LYS A 82 -15.76 -4.39 18.75
C LYS A 82 -15.42 -4.99 17.38
N ALA A 83 -14.49 -5.93 17.38
CA ALA A 83 -14.28 -6.78 16.21
C ALA A 83 -15.55 -7.61 15.95
N PRO A 84 -16.11 -7.63 14.73
CA PRO A 84 -17.32 -8.38 14.47
C PRO A 84 -17.07 -9.89 14.50
N ALA A 85 -18.06 -10.63 15.00
CA ALA A 85 -18.14 -12.07 14.84
C ALA A 85 -18.61 -12.39 13.41
N GLY A 86 -17.64 -12.68 12.54
CA GLY A 86 -17.85 -13.13 11.16
C GLY A 86 -17.48 -12.08 10.10
N SER A 87 -16.99 -12.57 8.96
CA SER A 87 -16.68 -11.76 7.79
C SER A 87 -17.97 -11.33 7.07
N ASN A 88 -17.93 -10.18 6.39
CA ASN A 88 -18.97 -9.73 5.46
C ASN A 88 -20.29 -9.18 6.06
N LYS A 89 -20.24 -8.57 7.26
CA LYS A 89 -21.38 -7.83 7.83
C LYS A 89 -21.16 -6.33 7.70
N GLY A 90 -22.10 -5.62 7.08
CA GLY A 90 -22.12 -4.16 6.96
C GLY A 90 -22.50 -3.42 8.24
N TYR A 91 -22.15 -3.98 9.41
CA TYR A 91 -22.31 -3.27 10.68
C TYR A 91 -21.15 -3.60 11.60
N ALA A 92 -20.75 -2.61 12.40
CA ALA A 92 -19.88 -2.80 13.55
C ALA A 92 -20.71 -2.98 14.82
N ARG A 93 -20.16 -3.71 15.79
CA ARG A 93 -20.75 -3.82 17.13
C ARG A 93 -20.03 -2.89 18.09
N THR A 94 -20.75 -2.41 19.08
CA THR A 94 -20.19 -1.56 20.13
C THR A 94 -20.12 -2.26 21.49
N THR A 95 -19.27 -1.76 22.38
CA THR A 95 -19.20 -2.18 23.79
C THR A 95 -20.40 -1.73 24.60
N GLU A 96 -20.94 -0.57 24.26
CA GLU A 96 -22.03 0.10 24.93
C GLU A 96 -23.10 0.57 23.94
N ASN A 97 -24.26 1.02 24.44
CA ASN A 97 -25.28 1.62 23.60
C ASN A 97 -24.77 2.95 23.04
N VAL A 98 -24.93 3.12 21.73
CA VAL A 98 -24.65 4.37 21.04
C VAL A 98 -25.92 4.85 20.35
N LEU A 99 -26.04 6.16 20.19
CA LEU A 99 -27.20 6.77 19.56
C LEU A 99 -27.06 6.68 18.03
N VAL A 100 -27.91 5.88 17.39
CA VAL A 100 -28.02 5.77 15.94
C VAL A 100 -29.43 6.19 15.56
N GLU A 101 -29.56 7.24 14.73
CA GLU A 101 -30.87 7.73 14.27
C GLU A 101 -31.87 7.98 15.42
N ARG A 102 -31.38 8.58 16.51
CA ARG A 102 -32.16 8.87 17.74
C ARG A 102 -32.62 7.63 18.53
N LYS A 103 -32.03 6.47 18.30
CA LYS A 103 -32.30 5.23 19.04
C LYS A 103 -31.01 4.65 19.60
N ASP A 104 -31.10 4.08 20.80
CA ASP A 104 -29.99 3.32 21.37
C ASP A 104 -29.79 2.03 20.59
N SER A 105 -28.56 1.80 20.14
CA SER A 105 -28.19 0.60 19.41
C SER A 105 -26.78 0.16 19.80
N GLN A 106 -26.54 -1.16 19.74
CA GLN A 106 -25.19 -1.73 19.79
C GLN A 106 -24.70 -2.23 18.42
N LYS A 107 -25.44 -1.91 17.37
CA LYS A 107 -25.13 -2.21 15.98
C LYS A 107 -25.20 -0.92 15.18
N VAL A 108 -24.08 -0.53 14.60
CA VAL A 108 -23.97 0.67 13.77
C VAL A 108 -23.66 0.21 12.36
N ASP A 109 -24.44 0.67 11.38
CA ASP A 109 -24.12 0.42 9.98
C ASP A 109 -22.73 0.99 9.67
N THR A 110 -21.91 0.22 8.94
CA THR A 110 -20.55 0.63 8.63
C THR A 110 -20.48 1.89 7.78
N ASP A 111 -21.52 2.19 7.00
CA ASP A 111 -21.52 3.34 6.10
C ASP A 111 -21.47 4.67 6.88
N PHE A 112 -21.96 4.71 8.12
CA PHE A 112 -21.81 5.87 9.01
C PHE A 112 -20.35 6.17 9.41
N PHE A 113 -19.46 5.21 9.25
CA PHE A 113 -18.04 5.35 9.57
C PHE A 113 -17.18 5.72 8.36
N LEU A 114 -17.74 5.82 7.15
CA LEU A 114 -16.96 5.96 5.92
C LEU A 114 -17.16 7.33 5.27
N ASN A 115 -16.05 7.89 4.83
CA ASN A 115 -15.99 9.03 3.93
C ASN A 115 -15.42 8.57 2.59
N THR A 116 -16.14 8.78 1.49
CA THR A 116 -15.68 8.41 0.15
C THR A 116 -14.52 9.29 -0.32
N VAL A 117 -13.48 8.68 -0.90
CA VAL A 117 -12.33 9.37 -1.47
C VAL A 117 -12.36 9.24 -3.00
N PRO A 118 -12.40 10.35 -3.75
CA PRO A 118 -12.31 10.30 -5.21
C PRO A 118 -10.96 9.76 -5.67
N ILE A 119 -11.01 8.81 -6.61
CA ILE A 119 -9.81 8.25 -7.25
C ILE A 119 -9.55 9.01 -8.54
N LYS A 120 -8.32 9.45 -8.74
CA LYS A 120 -7.84 10.05 -9.99
C LYS A 120 -6.74 9.17 -10.56
N THR A 121 -6.77 8.95 -11.87
CA THR A 121 -5.67 8.31 -12.57
C THR A 121 -4.41 9.17 -12.43
N HIS A 122 -3.29 8.52 -12.12
CA HIS A 122 -2.00 9.16 -11.98
C HIS A 122 -0.94 8.24 -12.58
N THR A 123 -0.01 8.83 -13.32
CA THR A 123 1.22 8.16 -13.76
C THR A 123 2.35 8.68 -12.90
N SER A 124 3.07 7.78 -12.25
CA SER A 124 4.20 8.16 -11.39
C SER A 124 5.27 8.88 -12.19
N ALA A 125 5.66 10.09 -11.77
CA ALA A 125 6.80 10.79 -12.36
C ALA A 125 8.13 10.05 -12.08
N LEU A 126 8.21 9.34 -10.95
CA LEU A 126 9.41 8.61 -10.54
C LEU A 126 9.55 7.27 -11.28
N PHE A 127 8.46 6.54 -11.46
CA PHE A 127 8.49 5.19 -12.03
C PHE A 127 8.08 5.16 -13.50
N GLY A 128 7.42 6.20 -14.01
CA GLY A 128 7.13 6.34 -15.44
C GLY A 128 6.21 5.25 -16.00
N GLY A 129 5.40 4.59 -15.17
CA GLY A 129 4.56 3.47 -15.58
C GLY A 129 5.28 2.12 -15.60
N ARG A 130 6.51 2.04 -15.08
CA ARG A 130 7.33 0.83 -14.99
C ARG A 130 7.22 0.13 -13.64
N GLU A 131 6.36 0.64 -12.76
CA GLU A 131 6.03 -0.02 -11.51
C GLU A 131 5.50 -1.45 -11.73
N GLY A 132 6.26 -2.46 -11.33
CA GLY A 132 5.85 -3.87 -11.40
C GLY A 132 6.34 -4.64 -12.61
N GLU A 133 7.34 -4.12 -13.34
CA GLU A 133 8.11 -4.92 -14.31
C GLU A 133 8.95 -5.99 -13.60
N PHE A 134 9.47 -5.67 -12.41
CA PHE A 134 10.18 -6.64 -11.58
C PHE A 134 9.20 -7.47 -10.74
N PRO A 135 9.47 -8.77 -10.48
CA PRO A 135 8.60 -9.59 -9.64
C PRO A 135 8.31 -8.98 -8.27
N VAL A 136 7.04 -8.94 -7.89
CA VAL A 136 6.56 -8.39 -6.61
C VAL A 136 6.85 -9.36 -5.46
N GLU A 137 7.34 -8.88 -4.32
CA GLU A 137 7.61 -9.75 -3.16
C GLU A 137 6.35 -10.46 -2.64
N ASN A 138 6.54 -11.60 -1.99
CA ASN A 138 5.48 -12.40 -1.36
C ASN A 138 4.39 -12.89 -2.33
N ARG A 139 4.67 -12.92 -3.63
CA ARG A 139 3.76 -13.50 -4.64
C ARG A 139 4.18 -14.94 -4.96
N PRO A 140 3.32 -15.94 -4.69
CA PRO A 140 3.61 -17.33 -5.03
C PRO A 140 3.95 -17.49 -6.51
N GLY A 141 5.07 -18.17 -6.81
CA GLY A 141 5.54 -18.41 -8.17
C GLY A 141 6.30 -17.25 -8.83
N ALA A 142 6.38 -16.07 -8.21
CA ALA A 142 7.16 -14.94 -8.70
C ALA A 142 8.47 -14.85 -7.89
N VAL A 143 9.54 -15.45 -8.41
CA VAL A 143 10.84 -15.48 -7.73
C VAL A 143 11.62 -14.21 -8.04
N GLN A 144 12.11 -13.52 -7.01
CA GLN A 144 13.06 -12.41 -7.16
C GLN A 144 14.49 -12.97 -7.10
N ASN A 145 15.29 -12.78 -8.14
CA ASN A 145 16.68 -13.26 -8.20
C ASN A 145 17.54 -12.38 -9.14
N GLY A 146 18.83 -12.72 -9.25
CA GLY A 146 19.78 -12.01 -10.13
C GLY A 146 19.42 -12.08 -11.62
N PHE A 147 18.80 -13.15 -12.09
CA PHE A 147 18.37 -13.25 -13.49
C PHE A 147 17.27 -12.24 -13.84
N GLU A 148 16.34 -11.99 -12.91
CA GLU A 148 15.30 -10.96 -13.10
C GLU A 148 15.92 -9.56 -13.16
N VAL A 149 16.94 -9.30 -12.32
CA VAL A 149 17.71 -8.04 -12.38
C VAL A 149 18.39 -7.91 -13.76
N LYS A 150 19.05 -8.98 -14.23
CA LYS A 150 19.67 -9.02 -15.56
C LYS A 150 18.66 -8.77 -16.67
N HIS A 151 17.49 -9.39 -16.58
CA HIS A 151 16.43 -9.24 -17.56
C HIS A 151 15.98 -7.78 -17.66
N ILE A 152 15.66 -7.14 -16.54
CA ILE A 152 15.29 -5.72 -16.50
C ILE A 152 16.39 -4.83 -17.07
N LEU A 153 17.64 -5.01 -16.66
CA LEU A 153 18.75 -4.20 -17.18
C LEU A 153 18.93 -4.35 -18.69
N LYS A 154 18.71 -5.56 -19.24
CA LYS A 154 18.80 -5.80 -20.68
C LYS A 154 17.63 -5.19 -21.46
N CYS A 155 16.40 -5.30 -20.94
CA CYS A 155 15.22 -4.71 -21.57
C CYS A 155 15.33 -3.18 -21.69
N HIS A 156 16.15 -2.57 -20.83
CA HIS A 156 16.31 -1.12 -20.70
C HIS A 156 17.75 -0.66 -20.92
N GLU A 157 18.53 -1.40 -21.73
CA GLU A 157 19.96 -1.14 -21.94
C GLU A 157 20.25 0.20 -22.62
N GLU A 158 19.30 0.70 -23.42
CA GLU A 158 19.38 1.98 -24.14
C GLU A 158 19.04 3.20 -23.25
N MET A 159 18.62 2.97 -22.00
CA MET A 159 18.31 4.04 -21.06
C MET A 159 19.45 4.28 -20.07
N PRO A 160 19.52 5.48 -19.44
CA PRO A 160 20.41 5.70 -18.30
C PRO A 160 20.23 4.61 -17.24
N PHE A 161 21.32 4.20 -16.60
CA PHE A 161 21.27 3.07 -15.68
C PHE A 161 20.34 3.36 -14.48
N SER A 162 20.34 4.60 -14.01
CA SER A 162 19.41 5.07 -12.97
C SER A 162 17.95 4.96 -13.37
N HIS A 163 17.64 5.10 -14.66
CA HIS A 163 16.28 4.92 -15.18
C HIS A 163 15.92 3.44 -15.26
N ALA A 164 16.84 2.56 -15.69
CA ALA A 164 16.60 1.12 -15.70
C ALA A 164 16.16 0.59 -14.32
N LEU A 165 16.67 1.20 -13.23
CA LEU A 165 16.37 0.87 -11.84
C LEU A 165 15.06 1.46 -11.27
N ARG A 166 14.24 2.17 -12.07
CA ARG A 166 12.98 2.80 -11.63
C ARG A 166 11.83 1.79 -11.46
N ASP A 167 12.07 0.77 -10.64
CA ASP A 167 11.06 -0.18 -10.15
C ASP A 167 11.19 -0.32 -8.62
N PHE A 168 10.08 -0.14 -7.89
CA PHE A 168 10.10 -0.16 -6.43
C PHE A 168 10.47 -1.52 -5.83
N HIS A 169 9.98 -2.61 -6.42
CA HIS A 169 10.23 -3.97 -5.94
C HIS A 169 11.66 -4.40 -6.24
N MET A 170 12.21 -3.99 -7.37
CA MET A 170 13.63 -4.15 -7.68
C MET A 170 14.51 -3.42 -6.65
N LEU A 171 14.19 -2.17 -6.30
CA LEU A 171 14.95 -1.41 -5.31
C LEU A 171 14.87 -2.03 -3.91
N ILE A 172 13.71 -2.59 -3.52
CA ILE A 172 13.58 -3.36 -2.28
C ILE A 172 14.45 -4.61 -2.33
N PHE A 173 14.47 -5.34 -3.45
CA PHE A 173 15.28 -6.53 -3.62
C PHE A 173 16.77 -6.22 -3.46
N LEU A 174 17.27 -5.19 -4.15
CA LEU A 174 18.66 -4.75 -4.04
C LEU A 174 19.03 -4.31 -2.61
N ALA A 175 18.12 -3.60 -1.93
CA ALA A 175 18.31 -3.18 -0.54
C ALA A 175 18.39 -4.36 0.45
N LYS A 176 17.71 -5.47 0.17
CA LYS A 176 17.71 -6.65 1.06
C LYS A 176 18.89 -7.57 0.84
N HIS A 177 19.39 -7.67 -0.39
CA HIS A 177 20.30 -8.74 -0.78
C HIS A 177 21.70 -8.27 -1.16
N THR A 178 21.90 -6.97 -1.40
CA THR A 178 23.12 -6.53 -2.08
C THR A 178 23.69 -5.22 -1.56
N LEU A 179 22.85 -4.23 -1.30
CA LEU A 179 23.29 -2.88 -0.99
C LEU A 179 23.19 -2.59 0.51
N ASP A 180 24.19 -1.90 1.05
CA ASP A 180 24.14 -1.44 2.43
C ASP A 180 23.01 -0.39 2.61
N PRO A 181 22.09 -0.58 3.58
CA PRO A 181 20.99 0.35 3.79
C PRO A 181 21.42 1.74 4.27
N VAL A 182 22.62 1.89 4.84
CA VAL A 182 23.09 3.15 5.46
C VAL A 182 23.86 4.01 4.45
N HIS A 183 24.66 3.39 3.58
CA HIS A 183 25.60 4.07 2.71
C HIS A 183 25.22 3.97 1.23
N ASP A 184 24.94 2.77 0.73
CA ASP A 184 24.75 2.52 -0.70
C ASP A 184 23.33 2.91 -1.13
N LEU A 185 22.33 2.48 -0.36
CA LEU A 185 20.93 2.68 -0.71
C LEU A 185 20.53 4.17 -0.81
N PRO A 186 20.98 5.09 0.08
CA PRO A 186 20.72 6.52 -0.09
C PRO A 186 21.32 7.08 -1.38
N ALA A 187 22.54 6.66 -1.75
CA ALA A 187 23.20 7.14 -2.96
C ALA A 187 22.45 6.67 -4.21
N LEU A 188 22.08 5.39 -4.25
CA LEU A 188 21.30 4.83 -5.35
C LEU A 188 19.92 5.48 -5.47
N CYS A 189 19.20 5.63 -4.37
CA CYS A 189 17.89 6.29 -4.37
C CYS A 189 17.97 7.75 -4.85
N ARG A 190 19.04 8.49 -4.50
CA ARG A 190 19.24 9.84 -5.02
C ARG A 190 19.45 9.85 -6.52
N ALA A 191 20.26 8.93 -7.05
CA ALA A 191 20.47 8.77 -8.49
C ALA A 191 19.16 8.45 -9.22
N VAL A 192 18.38 7.49 -8.71
CA VAL A 192 17.07 7.11 -9.29
C VAL A 192 16.08 8.28 -9.33
N VAL A 193 16.01 9.05 -8.24
CA VAL A 193 15.10 10.20 -8.11
C VAL A 193 15.53 11.38 -9.00
N SER A 194 16.83 11.68 -9.04
CA SER A 194 17.37 12.79 -9.87
C SER A 194 17.47 12.44 -11.35
N GLY A 195 17.54 11.15 -11.68
CA GLY A 195 17.88 10.68 -13.02
C GLY A 195 19.38 10.70 -13.32
N GLU A 196 20.22 11.06 -12.35
CA GLU A 196 21.68 11.04 -12.49
C GLU A 196 22.23 9.61 -12.44
N GLU A 197 23.43 9.40 -12.98
CA GLU A 197 24.10 8.09 -12.89
C GLU A 197 24.56 7.81 -11.45
N PRO A 198 24.32 6.58 -10.92
CA PRO A 198 24.82 6.23 -9.61
C PRO A 198 26.35 6.09 -9.61
N PRO A 199 27.01 6.18 -8.43
CA PRO A 199 28.45 6.01 -8.35
C PRO A 199 28.88 4.65 -8.91
N ALA A 200 29.98 4.62 -9.68
CA ALA A 200 30.41 3.47 -10.49
C ALA A 200 30.40 2.12 -9.75
N GLY A 201 30.78 2.10 -8.47
CA GLY A 201 30.76 0.88 -7.65
C GLY A 201 29.37 0.25 -7.52
N HIS A 202 28.30 1.04 -7.44
CA HIS A 202 26.93 0.52 -7.34
C HIS A 202 26.52 -0.21 -8.60
N ARG A 203 26.88 0.34 -9.76
CA ARG A 203 26.62 -0.29 -11.06
C ARG A 203 27.32 -1.65 -11.14
N SER A 204 28.62 -1.70 -10.82
CA SER A 204 29.38 -2.95 -10.84
C SER A 204 28.83 -4.01 -9.88
N ILE A 205 28.41 -3.61 -8.68
CA ILE A 205 27.80 -4.52 -7.70
C ILE A 205 26.49 -5.11 -8.24
N ILE A 206 25.62 -4.28 -8.80
CA ILE A 206 24.31 -4.70 -9.34
C ILE A 206 24.50 -5.58 -10.60
N GLU A 207 25.44 -5.24 -11.48
CA GLU A 207 25.78 -6.05 -12.66
C GLU A 207 26.40 -7.40 -12.25
N THR A 208 27.17 -7.44 -11.17
CA THR A 208 27.74 -8.68 -10.63
C THR A 208 26.62 -9.59 -10.08
N LEU A 209 25.67 -9.03 -9.33
CA LEU A 209 24.47 -9.75 -8.89
C LEU A 209 23.69 -10.32 -10.08
N ALA A 210 23.56 -9.53 -11.15
CA ALA A 210 22.86 -9.94 -12.36
C ALA A 210 23.53 -11.12 -13.10
N GLN A 211 24.80 -11.43 -12.78
CA GLN A 211 25.54 -12.55 -13.36
C GLN A 211 25.51 -13.81 -12.51
N GLN A 212 24.97 -13.76 -11.29
CA GLN A 212 24.88 -14.92 -10.42
C GLN A 212 23.84 -15.94 -10.93
N PRO A 213 24.10 -17.25 -10.80
CA PRO A 213 23.11 -18.28 -11.09
C PRO A 213 21.93 -18.22 -10.09
N ALA A 214 20.77 -18.70 -10.52
CA ALA A 214 19.49 -18.74 -9.78
C ALA A 214 19.59 -19.62 -8.54
#